data_AF-A0AAW6SW56-F1
#
_entry.id   AF-A0AAW6SW56-F1
#
_cell.length_a   1.000
_cell.length_b   1.000
_cell.length_c   1.000
_cell.angle_alpha   90.00
_cell.angle_beta   90.00
_cell.angle_gamma   90.00
#
_symmetry.space_group_name_H-M   'P 1'
#
loop_
_entity.id
_entity.type
_entity.pdbx_description
1 polymer ?
#
loop_
_entity_poly.entity_id
_entity_poly.type
_entity_poly.pdbx_seq_one_letter_code
_entity_poly.pdbx_strand_id
1 'polypeptide(L)'
;MSMNNMLRSMFQSLANSKWNKDRLRRNQFDELNEPFLFSSSHLNSIFEECETKEEYESILDHMYKFDACEVDSYKAIENKIIDKLW
;
A
#
# COMPACT_ATOMS: atom_id res chain seq x y z
N MET A 1 1.53 39.41 5.87
CA MET A 1 1.41 37.96 5.60
C MET A 1 2.41 37.61 4.51
N SER A 2 3.36 36.72 4.78
CA SER A 2 4.49 36.44 3.88
C SER A 2 4.10 35.47 2.77
N MET A 3 4.55 35.73 1.55
CA MET A 3 4.32 34.91 0.34
C MET A 3 4.78 33.46 0.52
N ASN A 4 5.77 33.23 1.40
CA ASN A 4 6.24 31.89 1.77
C ASN A 4 5.18 31.06 2.52
N ASN A 5 4.29 31.69 3.30
CA ASN A 5 3.19 30.98 3.96
C ASN A 5 2.08 30.59 2.96
N MET A 6 1.92 31.36 1.88
CA MET A 6 0.93 31.10 0.84
C MET A 6 1.39 29.97 -0.09
N LEU A 7 2.67 29.95 -0.47
CA LEU A 7 3.25 28.84 -1.21
C LEU A 7 3.21 27.54 -0.40
N ARG A 8 3.59 27.59 0.89
CA ARG A 8 3.56 26.42 1.77
C ARG A 8 2.15 25.85 1.95
N SER A 9 1.12 26.69 2.07
CA SER A 9 -0.26 26.21 2.18
C SER A 9 -0.76 25.59 0.87
N MET A 10 -0.36 26.13 -0.29
CA MET A 10 -0.68 25.54 -1.59
C MET A 10 0.02 24.19 -1.80
N PHE A 11 1.29 24.06 -1.43
CA PHE A 11 2.00 22.78 -1.46
C PHE A 11 1.40 21.76 -0.48
N GLN A 12 1.03 22.18 0.73
CA GLN A 12 0.32 21.30 1.67
C GLN A 12 -1.06 20.89 1.17
N SER A 13 -1.77 21.78 0.48
CA SER A 13 -3.08 21.48 -0.12
C SER A 13 -2.95 20.48 -1.28
N LEU A 14 -1.92 20.62 -2.12
CA LEU A 14 -1.59 19.66 -3.19
C LEU A 14 -1.12 18.32 -2.64
N ALA A 15 -0.24 18.33 -1.62
CA ALA A 15 0.25 17.12 -0.97
C ALA A 15 -0.90 16.34 -0.30
N ASN A 16 -1.84 17.04 0.32
CA ASN A 16 -3.03 16.46 0.95
C ASN A 16 -4.21 16.25 0.00
N SER A 17 -4.07 16.63 -1.27
CA SER A 17 -5.15 16.48 -2.25
C SER A 17 -5.46 15.00 -2.47
N LYS A 18 -6.75 14.68 -2.60
CA LYS A 18 -7.22 13.32 -2.88
C LYS A 18 -6.52 12.72 -4.11
N TRP A 19 -6.33 13.52 -5.16
CA TRP A 19 -5.63 13.08 -6.37
C TRP A 19 -4.18 12.64 -6.13
N ASN A 20 -3.40 13.37 -5.32
CA ASN A 20 -2.02 13.00 -5.06
C ASN A 20 -1.92 11.75 -4.15
N LYS A 21 -2.86 11.60 -3.20
CA LYS A 21 -2.97 10.38 -2.39
C LYS A 21 -3.35 9.16 -3.23
N ASP A 22 -4.35 9.30 -4.11
CA ASP A 22 -4.79 8.24 -5.02
C ASP A 22 -3.69 7.87 -6.03
N ARG A 23 -2.84 8.84 -6.42
CA ARG A 23 -1.67 8.58 -7.28
C ARG A 23 -0.56 7.84 -6.54
N LEU A 24 -0.24 8.26 -5.31
CA LEU A 24 0.76 7.58 -4.49
C LEU A 24 0.34 6.15 -4.15
N ARG A 25 -0.94 5.93 -3.81
CA ARG A 25 -1.48 4.58 -3.61
C ARG A 25 -1.34 3.71 -4.84
N ARG A 26 -1.77 4.19 -6.01
CA ARG A 26 -1.63 3.42 -7.26
C ARG A 26 -0.18 3.02 -7.53
N ASN A 27 0.76 3.94 -7.36
CA ASN A 27 2.18 3.62 -7.53
C ASN A 27 2.66 2.55 -6.53
N GLN A 28 2.21 2.58 -5.27
CA GLN A 28 2.61 1.64 -4.24
C GLN A 28 2.10 0.21 -4.52
N PHE A 29 0.90 0.06 -5.08
CA PHE A 29 0.38 -1.24 -5.52
C PHE A 29 0.93 -1.67 -6.89
N ASP A 30 1.24 -0.74 -7.79
CA ASP A 30 1.94 -1.04 -9.04
C ASP A 30 3.36 -1.58 -8.76
N GLU A 31 4.04 -1.06 -7.73
CA GLU A 31 5.34 -1.57 -7.27
C GLU A 31 5.27 -3.01 -6.77
N LEU A 32 4.13 -3.50 -6.27
CA LEU A 32 3.97 -4.92 -5.91
C LEU A 32 4.03 -5.86 -7.13
N ASN A 33 3.96 -5.35 -8.37
CA ASN A 33 4.15 -6.19 -9.55
C ASN A 33 5.63 -6.45 -9.89
N GLU A 34 6.58 -5.84 -9.17
CA GLU A 34 8.01 -5.99 -9.39
C GLU A 34 8.50 -7.45 -9.22
N PRO A 35 9.68 -7.82 -9.78
CA PRO A 35 10.17 -9.20 -9.79
C PRO A 35 10.93 -9.59 -8.51
N PHE A 36 10.74 -8.87 -7.39
CA PHE A 36 11.37 -9.17 -6.10
C PHE A 36 10.36 -9.21 -4.95
N LEU A 37 10.57 -10.13 -3.99
CA LEU A 37 9.71 -10.27 -2.82
C LEU A 37 9.97 -9.15 -1.80
N PHE A 38 8.99 -8.27 -1.61
CA PHE A 38 8.97 -7.31 -0.49
C PHE A 38 8.91 -8.01 0.87
N SER A 39 9.51 -7.39 1.88
CA SER A 39 9.52 -7.92 3.24
C SER A 39 8.12 -7.97 3.85
N SER A 40 7.89 -8.95 4.73
CA SER A 40 6.63 -9.09 5.48
C SER A 40 6.28 -7.85 6.31
N SER A 41 7.27 -7.09 6.79
CA SER A 41 7.03 -5.80 7.46
C SER A 41 6.46 -4.75 6.51
N HIS A 42 6.99 -4.67 5.29
CA HIS A 42 6.51 -3.73 4.28
C HIS A 42 5.09 -4.06 3.83
N LEU A 43 4.82 -5.35 3.58
CA LEU A 43 3.48 -5.82 3.21
C LEU A 43 2.45 -5.58 4.33
N ASN A 44 2.83 -5.71 5.61
CA ASN A 44 1.94 -5.34 6.72
C ASN A 44 1.62 -3.84 6.74
N SER A 45 2.61 -2.98 6.48
CA SER A 45 2.37 -1.53 6.39
C SER A 45 1.42 -1.19 5.23
N ILE A 46 1.58 -1.82 4.07
CA ILE A 46 0.65 -1.65 2.95
C ILE A 46 -0.75 -2.15 3.33
N PHE A 47 -0.85 -3.32 3.97
CA PHE A 47 -2.12 -3.89 4.44
C PHE A 47 -2.90 -2.94 5.37
N GLU A 48 -2.22 -2.24 6.28
CA GLU A 48 -2.86 -1.27 7.18
C GLU A 48 -3.45 -0.06 6.43
N GLU A 49 -2.91 0.26 5.25
CA GLU A 49 -3.32 1.39 4.41
C GLU A 49 -4.38 1.02 3.35
N CYS A 50 -4.62 -0.29 3.14
CA CYS A 50 -5.61 -0.81 2.20
C CYS A 50 -7.04 -0.46 2.63
N GLU A 51 -7.81 0.08 1.70
CA GLU A 51 -9.22 0.42 1.85
C GLU A 51 -10.12 -0.40 0.94
N THR A 52 -9.62 -0.90 -0.19
CA THR A 52 -10.41 -1.63 -1.18
C THR A 52 -10.03 -3.10 -1.26
N LYS A 53 -10.96 -3.93 -1.73
CA LYS A 53 -10.73 -5.36 -1.94
C LYS A 53 -9.58 -5.64 -2.93
N GLU A 54 -9.51 -4.85 -4.01
CA GLU A 54 -8.49 -4.98 -5.06
C GLU A 54 -7.06 -4.75 -4.51
N GLU A 55 -6.91 -3.82 -3.55
CA GLU A 55 -5.63 -3.55 -2.89
C GLU A 55 -5.18 -4.74 -2.02
N TYR A 56 -6.11 -5.35 -1.29
CA TYR A 56 -5.84 -6.55 -0.51
C TYR A 56 -5.48 -7.75 -1.41
N GLU A 57 -6.18 -7.93 -2.53
CA GLU A 57 -5.89 -8.97 -3.52
C GLU A 57 -4.50 -8.76 -4.16
N SER A 58 -4.09 -7.51 -4.40
CA SER A 58 -2.76 -7.21 -4.94
C SER A 58 -1.61 -7.66 -4.00
N ILE A 59 -1.81 -7.55 -2.68
CA ILE A 59 -0.83 -8.06 -1.70
C ILE A 59 -0.74 -9.59 -1.76
N LEU A 60 -1.90 -10.27 -1.85
CA LEU A 60 -1.96 -11.73 -1.97
C LEU A 60 -1.30 -12.21 -3.25
N ASP A 61 -1.61 -11.60 -4.40
CA ASP A 61 -1.04 -11.95 -5.70
C ASP A 61 0.49 -11.81 -5.68
N HIS A 62 1.00 -10.74 -5.07
CA HIS A 62 2.44 -10.56 -4.87
C HIS A 62 3.05 -11.70 -4.05
N MET A 63 2.43 -12.07 -2.92
CA MET A 63 2.93 -13.16 -2.07
C MET A 63 2.89 -14.53 -2.77
N TYR A 64 1.81 -14.82 -3.50
CA TYR A 64 1.63 -16.08 -4.24
C TYR A 64 2.59 -16.19 -5.43
N LYS A 65 2.92 -15.09 -6.09
CA LYS A 65 3.92 -15.06 -7.18
C LYS A 65 5.27 -15.61 -6.75
N PHE A 66 5.64 -15.44 -5.48
CA PHE A 66 6.90 -15.91 -4.91
C PHE A 66 6.75 -17.18 -4.04
N ASP A 67 5.57 -17.79 -4.01
CA ASP A 67 5.26 -18.93 -3.13
C ASP A 67 5.62 -18.67 -1.65
N ALA A 68 5.47 -17.41 -1.21
CA ALA A 68 5.96 -16.96 0.10
C ALA A 68 5.04 -17.40 1.26
N CYS A 69 3.83 -17.91 0.98
CA CYS A 69 2.83 -18.27 1.98
C CYS A 69 3.22 -19.48 2.84
N GLU A 70 4.26 -20.24 2.48
CA GLU A 70 4.82 -21.29 3.33
C GLU A 70 5.56 -20.73 4.56
N VAL A 71 5.91 -19.45 4.55
CA VAL A 71 6.63 -18.79 5.64
C VAL A 71 5.64 -18.12 6.60
N ASP A 72 5.74 -18.44 7.89
CA ASP A 72 4.81 -18.01 8.95
C ASP A 72 4.46 -16.52 8.93
N SER A 73 5.45 -15.66 8.69
CA SER A 73 5.24 -14.20 8.68
C SER A 73 4.38 -13.70 7.52
N TYR A 74 4.42 -14.39 6.38
CA TYR A 74 3.58 -14.09 5.21
C TYR A 74 2.20 -14.75 5.38
N LYS A 75 2.14 -15.98 5.90
CA LYS A 75 0.88 -16.65 6.25
C LYS A 75 0.04 -15.85 7.25
N ALA A 76 0.68 -15.17 8.20
CA ALA A 76 -0.01 -14.27 9.11
C ALA A 76 -0.67 -13.07 8.40
N ILE A 77 -0.06 -12.56 7.32
CA ILE A 77 -0.61 -11.48 6.50
C ILE A 77 -1.78 -11.99 5.67
N GLU A 78 -1.62 -13.16 5.04
CA GLU A 78 -2.67 -13.84 4.29
C GLU A 78 -3.94 -14.03 5.13
N ASN A 79 -3.80 -14.58 6.34
CA ASN A 79 -4.94 -14.78 7.24
C ASN A 79 -5.61 -13.45 7.61
N LYS A 80 -4.85 -12.39 7.90
CA LYS A 80 -5.42 -11.05 8.17
C LYS A 80 -6.23 -10.52 6.98
N ILE A 81 -5.77 -10.77 5.75
CA ILE A 81 -6.46 -10.36 4.54
C ILE A 81 -7.75 -11.16 4.36
N ILE A 82 -7.68 -12.49 4.53
CA ILE A 82 -8.86 -13.37 4.45
C ILE A 82 -9.92 -12.95 5.48
N ASP A 83 -9.52 -12.76 6.75
CA ASP A 83 -10.41 -12.34 7.84
C ASP A 83 -11.10 -10.98 7.59
N LYS A 84 -10.47 -10.11 6.78
CA LYS A 84 -11.04 -8.81 6.42
C LYS A 84 -11.98 -8.87 5.21
N LEU A 85 -11.75 -9.81 4.28
CA LEU A 85 -12.47 -9.90 3.02
C LEU A 85 -13.66 -10.88 3.06
N TRP A 86 -13.66 -11.85 3.98
CA TRP A 86 -14.63 -12.93 4.11
C TRP A 86 -15.36 -12.87 5.46
#